data_AF-A0ABD5ZSK3-F1
#
_entry.id   AF-A0ABD5ZSK3-F1
#
_cell.length_a   1.000
_cell.length_b   1.000
_cell.length_c   1.000
_cell.angle_alpha   90.00
_cell.angle_beta   90.00
_cell.angle_gamma   90.00
#
_symmetry.space_group_name_H-M   'P 1'
#
loop_
_entity.id
_entity.type
_entity.pdbx_description
1 polymer ?
#
loop_
_entity_poly.entity_id
_entity_poly.type
_entity_poly.pdbx_seq_one_letter_code
_entity_poly.pdbx_strand_id
1 'polypeptide(L)'
;MTDRTTTTPGESDPTPVTCCPHCDGTDIHARTATWGAPHAVDPERRYRCYACGGTFEEPAERPPKRRASTLSGLAKRLDQLDPDAIGADTQAD
;
A
#
# COMPACT_ATOMS: atom_id res chain seq x y z
N MET A 1 -24.54 2.05 -35.43
CA MET A 1 -23.39 2.73 -34.79
C MET A 1 -23.43 2.36 -33.32
N THR A 2 -22.78 1.25 -32.95
CA THR A 2 -22.72 0.79 -31.56
C THR A 2 -21.31 1.06 -31.04
N ASP A 3 -21.20 2.07 -30.19
CA ASP A 3 -19.99 2.44 -29.45
C ASP A 3 -19.66 1.31 -28.46
N ARG A 4 -18.57 0.58 -28.70
CA ARG A 4 -18.05 -0.44 -27.76
C ARG A 4 -17.06 0.24 -26.83
N THR A 5 -17.52 0.69 -25.68
CA THR A 5 -16.67 1.17 -24.60
C THR A 5 -15.81 -0.01 -24.09
N THR A 6 -14.51 0.07 -24.35
CA THR A 6 -13.54 -0.91 -23.87
C THR A 6 -13.29 -0.64 -22.39
N THR A 7 -14.02 -1.33 -21.52
CA THR A 7 -13.70 -1.38 -20.09
C THR A 7 -12.50 -2.28 -19.91
N THR A 8 -11.33 -1.71 -19.65
CA THR A 8 -10.11 -2.46 -19.32
C THR A 8 -10.29 -3.12 -17.94
N PRO A 9 -10.33 -4.46 -17.84
CA PRO A 9 -10.28 -5.13 -16.55
C PRO A 9 -8.86 -4.96 -15.98
N GLY A 10 -8.68 -4.05 -15.04
CA GLY A 10 -7.36 -3.75 -14.45
C GLY A 10 -7.18 -2.36 -13.88
N GLU A 11 -8.18 -1.47 -13.98
CA GLU A 11 -8.15 -0.17 -13.31
C GLU A 11 -8.60 -0.32 -11.85
N SER A 12 -7.74 -0.90 -11.01
CA SER A 12 -7.91 -0.78 -9.56
C SER A 12 -7.50 0.64 -9.17
N ASP A 13 -8.46 1.44 -8.73
CA ASP A 13 -8.18 2.74 -8.11
C ASP A 13 -7.05 2.57 -7.07
N PRO A 14 -6.01 3.40 -7.12
CA PRO A 14 -4.87 3.23 -6.24
C PRO A 14 -5.33 3.42 -4.80
N THR A 15 -5.15 2.39 -3.97
CA THR A 15 -5.51 2.45 -2.56
C THR A 15 -4.89 3.69 -1.92
N PRO A 16 -5.69 4.55 -1.24
CA PRO A 16 -5.17 5.75 -0.61
C PRO A 16 -4.11 5.36 0.42
N VAL A 17 -3.10 6.21 0.57
CA VAL A 17 -2.03 6.04 1.55
C VAL A 17 -2.16 7.07 2.65
N THR A 18 -1.95 6.60 3.87
CA THR A 18 -1.92 7.43 5.08
C THR A 18 -0.66 8.30 5.08
N CYS A 19 -0.81 9.61 5.30
CA CYS A 19 0.26 10.61 5.30
C CYS A 19 0.13 11.65 6.42
N CYS A 20 1.23 12.30 6.76
CA CYS A 20 1.27 13.36 7.76
C CYS A 20 0.60 14.62 7.20
N PRO A 21 -0.35 15.25 7.94
CA PRO A 21 -1.07 16.44 7.48
C PRO A 21 -0.19 17.69 7.36
N HIS A 22 1.03 17.68 7.93
CA HIS A 22 1.93 18.84 7.92
C HIS A 22 2.99 18.80 6.82
N CYS A 23 3.42 17.61 6.41
CA CYS A 23 4.57 17.46 5.51
C CYS A 23 4.37 16.43 4.39
N ASP A 24 3.20 15.81 4.30
CA ASP A 24 2.87 14.75 3.33
C ASP A 24 3.78 13.50 3.39
N GLY A 25 4.55 13.35 4.47
CA GLY A 25 5.41 12.20 4.74
C GLY A 25 4.58 10.97 5.15
N THR A 26 5.02 9.78 4.75
CA THR A 26 4.33 8.51 5.05
C THR A 26 4.92 7.76 6.24
N ASP A 27 6.01 8.27 6.83
CA ASP A 27 6.66 7.66 7.99
C ASP A 27 5.95 8.10 9.29
N ILE A 28 4.76 7.51 9.50
CA ILE A 28 3.87 7.79 10.63
C ILE A 28 3.78 6.55 11.51
N HIS A 29 3.95 6.73 12.81
CA HIS A 29 3.80 5.66 13.78
C HIS A 29 2.78 6.05 14.83
N ALA A 30 1.92 5.10 15.18
CA ALA A 30 1.04 5.22 16.33
C ALA A 30 1.88 5.13 17.62
N ARG A 31 1.70 6.10 18.52
CA ARG A 31 2.27 6.09 19.86
C ARG A 31 1.40 5.20 20.76
N THR A 32 1.53 3.88 20.61
CA THR A 32 1.04 2.93 21.61
C THR A 32 2.14 2.68 22.64
N ALA A 33 1.78 2.37 23.88
CA ALA A 33 2.80 2.19 24.93
C ALA A 33 3.49 0.85 24.86
N THR A 34 2.70 -0.16 24.54
CA THR A 34 3.03 -1.56 24.67
C THR A 34 2.01 -2.31 23.82
N TRP A 35 2.42 -3.46 23.29
CA TRP A 35 1.60 -4.43 22.58
C TRP A 35 0.13 -4.45 23.05
N GLY A 36 -0.77 -3.90 22.23
CA GLY A 36 -2.22 -3.98 22.43
C GLY A 36 -2.87 -2.90 23.29
N ALA A 37 -2.13 -1.96 23.91
CA ALA A 37 -2.73 -0.91 24.75
C ALA A 37 -2.19 0.50 24.44
N PRO A 38 -3.07 1.49 24.18
CA PRO A 38 -2.63 2.88 24.03
C PRO A 38 -2.23 3.47 25.39
N HIS A 39 -0.94 3.74 25.65
CA HIS A 39 -0.52 4.82 26.58
C HIS A 39 -0.33 6.10 25.75
N ALA A 40 -1.36 6.50 25.03
CA ALA A 40 -1.44 7.91 24.74
C ALA A 40 -1.86 8.55 26.07
N VAL A 41 -0.89 9.00 26.87
CA VAL A 41 -1.16 9.80 28.09
C VAL A 41 -2.02 11.02 27.72
N ASP A 42 -1.90 11.46 26.46
CA ASP A 42 -2.80 12.38 25.77
C ASP A 42 -3.45 11.70 24.56
N PRO A 43 -4.77 11.46 24.55
CA PRO A 43 -5.47 10.89 23.39
C PRO A 43 -5.33 11.74 22.12
N GLU A 44 -5.07 13.04 22.28
CA GLU A 44 -4.94 14.04 21.20
C GLU A 44 -3.65 13.88 20.37
N ARG A 45 -2.68 13.08 20.81
CA ARG A 45 -1.37 12.93 20.13
C ARG A 45 -1.05 11.47 19.81
N ARG A 46 -2.04 10.79 19.25
CA ARG A 46 -1.99 9.36 18.92
C ARG A 46 -0.92 9.02 17.88
N TYR A 47 -0.60 9.91 16.96
CA TYR A 47 0.36 9.66 15.89
C TYR A 47 1.54 10.63 15.91
N ARG A 48 2.70 10.13 15.48
CA ARG A 48 3.92 10.91 15.25
C ARG A 48 4.44 10.67 13.84
N CYS A 49 4.75 11.75 13.14
CA CYS A 49 5.53 11.67 11.92
C CYS A 49 7.03 11.74 12.25
N TYR A 50 7.82 10.81 11.73
CA TYR A 50 9.28 10.82 11.86
C TYR A 50 9.97 11.66 10.78
N ALA A 51 9.27 12.01 9.69
CA ALA A 51 9.82 12.89 8.65
C ALA A 51 9.90 14.35 9.10
N CYS A 52 8.85 14.89 9.73
CA CYS A 52 8.83 16.29 10.24
C CYS A 52 8.87 16.41 11.76
N GLY A 53 8.73 15.30 12.50
CA GLY A 53 8.66 15.30 13.96
C GLY A 53 7.30 15.68 14.56
N GLY A 54 6.34 16.13 13.74
CA GLY A 54 5.02 16.56 14.18
C GLY A 54 4.18 15.45 14.81
N THR A 55 3.31 15.82 15.74
CA THR A 55 2.32 14.92 16.38
C THR A 55 0.91 15.40 16.06
N PHE A 56 0.01 14.46 15.81
CA PHE A 56 -1.36 14.75 15.42
C PHE A 56 -2.31 13.63 15.87
N GLU A 57 -3.61 13.95 15.88
CA GLU A 57 -4.68 13.04 16.30
C GLU A 57 -5.06 12.07 15.19
N GLU A 58 -5.21 12.57 13.95
CA GLU A 58 -5.63 11.78 12.79
C GLU A 58 -4.68 12.02 11.61
N PRO A 59 -4.14 10.96 10.99
CA PRO A 59 -3.38 11.11 9.76
C PRO A 59 -4.30 11.49 8.59
N ALA A 60 -3.75 12.21 7.61
CA ALA A 60 -4.45 12.49 6.36
C ALA A 60 -4.35 11.31 5.39
N GLU A 61 -5.27 11.22 4.44
CA GLU A 61 -5.21 10.26 3.33
C GLU A 61 -4.93 10.97 2.02
N ARG A 62 -4.05 10.40 1.19
CA ARG A 62 -3.77 10.92 -0.15
C ARG A 62 -3.58 9.81 -1.16
N PRO A 63 -3.75 10.07 -2.47
CA PRO A 63 -3.34 9.11 -3.48
C PRO A 63 -1.81 8.85 -3.39
N PRO A 64 -1.36 7.62 -3.67
CA PRO A 64 0.06 7.30 -3.67
C PRO A 64 0.80 8.13 -4.74
N LYS A 65 2.00 8.63 -4.38
CA LYS A 65 2.81 9.51 -5.24
C LYS A 65 3.36 8.79 -6.47
N ARG A 66 3.47 7.45 -6.39
CA ARG A 66 3.84 6.59 -7.50
C ARG A 66 2.76 5.53 -7.61
N ARG A 67 2.29 5.25 -8.83
CA ARG A 67 1.57 4.00 -9.09
C ARG A 67 2.54 2.89 -8.68
N ALA A 68 2.18 2.09 -7.68
CA ALA A 68 3.00 0.97 -7.27
C ALA A 68 3.20 0.08 -8.50
N SER A 69 4.38 0.12 -9.12
CA SER A 69 4.76 -0.94 -10.05
C SER A 69 4.97 -2.15 -9.16
N THR A 70 3.92 -2.95 -9.03
CA THR A 70 3.64 -3.81 -7.88
C THR A 70 4.62 -4.96 -7.71
N LEU A 71 5.55 -5.18 -8.63
CA LEU A 71 6.49 -6.29 -8.54
C LEU A 71 7.87 -5.83 -9.00
N SER A 72 8.87 -6.09 -8.17
CA SER A 72 10.28 -5.90 -8.48
C SER A 72 11.07 -7.16 -8.12
N GLY A 73 12.25 -7.33 -8.72
CA GLY A 73 13.09 -8.51 -8.50
C GLY A 73 12.40 -9.81 -8.92
N LEU A 74 12.48 -10.83 -8.05
CA LEU A 74 11.93 -12.16 -8.31
C LEU A 74 10.41 -12.16 -8.49
N ALA A 75 9.70 -11.31 -7.76
CA ALA A 75 8.24 -11.22 -7.85
C ALA A 75 7.79 -10.80 -9.26
N LYS A 76 8.53 -9.89 -9.91
CA LYS A 76 8.26 -9.49 -11.29
C LYS A 76 8.52 -10.62 -12.29
N ARG A 77 9.56 -11.41 -12.04
CA ARG A 77 9.93 -12.52 -12.93
C ARG A 77 8.90 -13.64 -12.88
N LEU A 78 8.28 -13.87 -11.72
CA LEU A 78 7.21 -14.84 -11.56
C LEU A 78 5.93 -14.41 -12.29
N ASP A 79 5.56 -13.14 -12.20
CA ASP A 79 4.39 -12.59 -12.91
C ASP A 79 4.54 -12.60 -14.44
N GLN A 80 5.78 -12.55 -14.94
CA GLN A 80 6.11 -12.70 -16.36
C GLN A 80 6.20 -14.15 -16.81
N LEU A 81 6.20 -15.12 -15.88
CA LEU A 81 6.30 -16.53 -16.21
C LEU A 81 4.93 -17.07 -16.59
N ASP A 82 4.88 -17.87 -17.63
CA ASP A 82 3.66 -18.56 -18.05
C ASP A 82 3.28 -19.62 -16.99
N PRO A 83 2.09 -19.55 -16.37
CA PRO A 83 1.65 -20.55 -15.40
C PRO A 83 1.52 -21.95 -16.03
N ASP A 84 1.22 -22.04 -17.33
CA ASP A 84 1.08 -23.31 -18.05
C ASP A 84 2.42 -24.00 -18.32
N ALA A 85 3.55 -23.27 -18.19
CA ALA A 85 4.89 -23.85 -18.26
C ALA A 85 5.28 -24.59 -16.96
N ILE A 86 4.55 -24.37 -15.85
CA ILE A 86 4.81 -24.99 -14.55
C ILE A 86 3.85 -26.19 -14.39
N GLY A 87 4.19 -27.35 -14.96
CA GLY A 87 3.40 -28.57 -14.74
C GLY A 87 3.50 -29.64 -15.82
N ALA A 88 4.06 -29.33 -16.99
CA ALA A 88 4.12 -30.27 -18.12
C ALA A 88 5.08 -31.46 -17.92
N ASP A 89 5.98 -31.42 -16.92
CA ASP A 89 6.99 -32.47 -16.70
C ASP A 89 6.56 -33.63 -15.79
N THR A 90 5.32 -33.65 -15.27
CA THR A 90 4.93 -34.61 -14.20
C THR A 90 3.94 -35.70 -14.64
N GLN A 91 3.62 -35.85 -15.93
CA GLN A 91 2.73 -36.94 -16.40
C GLN A 91 3.37 -37.78 -17.52
N ALA A 92 4.32 -38.62 -17.14
CA ALA A 92 4.70 -39.81 -17.91
C ALA A 92 5.16 -40.92 -16.95
N ASP A 93 4.20 -41.62 -16.35
CA ASP A 93 4.34 -43.03 -15.94
C ASP A 93 2.99 -43.74 -16.09
#